data_AF-A0A972DQ11-F1
#
_entry.id   AF-A0A972DQ11-F1
#
_cell.length_a   1.000
_cell.length_b   1.000
_cell.length_c   1.000
_cell.angle_alpha   90.00
_cell.angle_beta   90.00
_cell.angle_gamma   90.00
#
_symmetry.space_group_name_H-M   'P 1'
#
loop_
_entity.id
_entity.type
_entity.pdbx_description
1 polymer ?
#
loop_
_entity_poly.entity_id
_entity_poly.type
_entity_poly.pdbx_seq_one_letter_code
_entity_poly.pdbx_strand_id
1 'polypeptide(L)'
;MWRFDSARSGQSPQTLPEDLGLAWVRQFPAPKPAYRTRRIQFDAGHEPVVLGKTMYVASSHNDSVTALDTETGKTRWRFLTEGPVRLAPVAWKDRVLFGSDDGHLDCLAAADGRLLWKFRAVPSSRKVLGNGRLISLWPVRGGPVLHQGKVYFAAGVWPFEGIFLYSLDAETGEVVWLNDGSGHLDAPHPQNTQALGGLTPHGYLVVNGGELVVPCGQAVPARFDLDQGRKRLALGGRLRPGRSVDRHAIRSPTGRLYRSPLLCRARSESAGPKGVRHPAQRQRSCRAIRRRQDGWRPQAGHDPAVREHFDERRS
;
A
#
# COMPACT_ATOMS: atom_id res chain seq x y z
N MET A 1 0.99 17.33 -7.06
CA MET A 1 0.59 16.23 -6.14
C MET A 1 -0.16 16.79 -4.93
N TRP A 2 -0.69 15.96 -4.02
CA TRP A 2 -1.31 16.46 -2.79
C TRP A 2 -0.34 17.30 -1.96
N ARG A 3 -0.78 18.49 -1.55
CA ARG A 3 0.06 19.57 -0.96
C ARG A 3 1.27 19.96 -1.82
N PHE A 4 1.02 20.04 -3.13
CA PHE A 4 1.88 20.57 -4.20
C PHE A 4 3.16 19.78 -4.51
N ASP A 5 4.03 19.56 -3.53
CA ASP A 5 5.37 18.98 -3.70
C ASP A 5 5.60 17.73 -2.83
N SER A 6 6.78 17.10 -2.99
CA SER A 6 7.13 15.87 -2.27
C SER A 6 7.36 16.11 -0.78
N ALA A 7 7.63 17.35 -0.37
CA ALA A 7 7.73 17.78 1.01
C ALA A 7 6.34 18.05 1.65
N ARG A 8 5.28 18.05 0.82
CA ARG A 8 3.90 18.36 1.21
C ARG A 8 3.78 19.78 1.79
N SER A 9 4.51 20.75 1.23
CA SER A 9 4.59 22.13 1.74
C SER A 9 3.24 22.84 1.86
N GLY A 10 2.28 22.47 1.00
CA GLY A 10 0.99 23.15 0.93
C GLY A 10 1.09 24.56 0.33
N GLN A 11 2.18 24.87 -0.37
CA GLN A 11 2.37 26.14 -1.06
C GLN A 11 2.16 25.95 -2.56
N SER A 12 1.49 26.91 -3.20
CA SER A 12 1.34 26.95 -4.66
C SER A 12 2.14 28.14 -5.20
N PRO A 13 2.86 28.00 -6.33
CA PRO A 13 3.48 29.13 -7.01
C PRO A 13 2.47 29.98 -7.80
N GLN A 14 1.20 29.55 -7.85
CA GLN A 14 0.15 30.25 -8.57
C GLN A 14 -0.40 31.41 -7.73
N THR A 15 -0.60 32.55 -8.39
CA THR A 15 -1.31 33.69 -7.83
C THR A 15 -2.81 33.46 -7.90
N LEU A 16 -3.53 33.87 -6.85
CA LEU A 16 -4.99 33.89 -6.86
C LEU A 16 -5.50 35.07 -7.70
N PRO A 17 -6.56 34.89 -8.50
CA PRO A 17 -7.26 36.00 -9.14
C PRO A 17 -7.76 37.01 -8.10
N GLU A 18 -7.83 38.29 -8.48
CA GLU A 18 -8.40 39.36 -7.63
C GLU A 18 -9.89 39.13 -7.38
N ASP A 19 -10.62 38.70 -8.41
CA ASP A 19 -12.03 38.36 -8.34
C ASP A 19 -12.24 36.85 -8.23
N LEU A 20 -12.79 36.41 -7.10
CA LEU A 20 -13.13 35.01 -6.85
C LEU A 20 -14.64 34.82 -6.95
N GLY A 21 -15.05 33.89 -7.81
CA GLY A 21 -16.43 33.45 -7.97
C GLY A 21 -16.55 31.93 -7.85
N LEU A 22 -17.72 31.46 -7.42
CA LEU A 22 -18.03 30.03 -7.43
C LEU A 22 -18.19 29.56 -8.89
N ALA A 23 -17.24 28.75 -9.37
CA ALA A 23 -17.31 28.19 -10.72
C ALA A 23 -18.36 27.06 -10.81
N TRP A 24 -18.29 26.08 -9.91
CA TRP A 24 -19.23 24.95 -9.84
C TRP A 24 -19.13 24.24 -8.49
N VAL A 25 -20.16 23.45 -8.16
CA VAL A 25 -20.21 22.60 -6.97
C VAL A 25 -20.42 21.15 -7.38
N ARG A 26 -19.70 20.24 -6.73
CA ARG A 26 -19.95 18.80 -6.85
C ARG A 26 -20.01 18.14 -5.48
N GLN A 27 -21.08 17.41 -5.23
CA GLN A 27 -21.28 16.70 -3.98
C GLN A 27 -20.79 15.25 -4.10
N PHE A 28 -19.90 14.87 -3.18
CA PHE A 28 -19.46 13.49 -3.01
C PHE A 28 -20.06 12.91 -1.74
N PRO A 29 -20.28 11.58 -1.68
CA PRO A 29 -20.67 10.92 -0.45
C PRO A 29 -19.65 11.22 0.65
N ALA A 30 -20.13 11.41 1.89
CA ALA A 30 -19.24 11.61 3.02
C ALA A 30 -18.22 10.45 3.13
N PRO A 31 -16.91 10.75 3.23
CA PRO A 31 -15.90 9.72 3.46
C PRO A 31 -16.24 8.90 4.70
N LYS A 32 -15.92 7.60 4.64
CA LYS A 32 -15.95 6.69 5.80
C LYS A 32 -14.51 6.34 6.15
N PRO A 33 -13.86 7.10 7.05
CA PRO A 33 -12.45 6.92 7.35
C PRO A 33 -12.15 5.51 7.86
N ALA A 34 -10.95 5.02 7.54
CA ALA A 34 -10.47 3.73 8.02
C ALA A 34 -10.36 3.70 9.55
N TYR A 35 -10.06 4.85 10.15
CA TYR A 35 -9.88 5.02 11.58
C TYR A 35 -10.72 6.19 12.08
N ARG A 36 -11.51 5.97 13.14
CA ARG A 36 -12.32 7.01 13.79
C ARG A 36 -11.54 7.66 14.93
N THR A 37 -10.35 8.16 14.65
CA THR A 37 -9.47 8.76 15.66
C THR A 37 -8.93 10.10 15.19
N ARG A 38 -8.68 11.03 16.11
CA ARG A 38 -8.09 12.35 15.76
C ARG A 38 -6.64 12.26 15.28
N ARG A 39 -5.94 11.18 15.60
CA ARG A 39 -4.50 11.01 15.30
C ARG A 39 -4.23 10.40 13.92
N ILE A 40 -5.21 9.71 13.32
CA ILE A 40 -5.08 9.09 12.00
C ILE A 40 -6.21 9.62 11.12
N GLN A 41 -5.89 10.61 10.26
CA GLN A 41 -6.87 11.37 9.47
C GLN A 41 -6.55 11.38 7.96
N PHE A 42 -5.74 10.44 7.47
CA PHE A 42 -5.29 10.44 6.08
C PHE A 42 -6.43 10.28 5.05
N ASP A 43 -7.59 9.76 5.47
CA ASP A 43 -8.80 9.58 4.65
C ASP A 43 -10.05 10.23 5.28
N ALA A 44 -9.84 11.30 6.06
CA ALA A 44 -10.93 12.08 6.65
C ALA A 44 -11.73 12.89 5.62
N GLY A 45 -11.11 13.23 4.48
CA GLY A 45 -11.67 14.06 3.42
C GLY A 45 -11.36 13.51 2.03
N HIS A 46 -12.02 14.08 1.02
CA HIS A 46 -11.57 13.93 -0.36
C HIS A 46 -10.42 14.90 -0.60
N GLU A 47 -9.30 14.37 -1.07
CA GLU A 47 -8.06 15.12 -1.27
C GLU A 47 -7.77 15.23 -2.78
N PRO A 48 -8.40 16.20 -3.49
CA PRO A 48 -8.25 16.32 -4.93
C PRO A 48 -6.84 16.74 -5.34
N VAL A 49 -6.40 16.27 -6.50
CA VAL A 49 -5.14 16.70 -7.12
C VAL A 49 -5.42 17.16 -8.55
N VAL A 50 -4.85 18.29 -8.95
CA VAL A 50 -5.04 18.89 -10.27
C VAL A 50 -3.78 18.73 -11.13
N LEU A 51 -3.97 18.45 -12.41
CA LEU A 51 -2.95 18.46 -13.46
C LEU A 51 -3.56 19.07 -14.72
N GLY A 52 -3.05 20.24 -15.14
CA GLY A 52 -3.64 20.99 -16.25
C GLY A 52 -5.12 21.29 -15.97
N LYS A 53 -5.99 20.90 -16.92
CA LYS A 53 -7.45 21.09 -16.83
C LYS A 53 -8.22 19.89 -16.27
N THR A 54 -7.53 19.00 -15.54
CA THR A 54 -8.14 17.79 -14.97
C THR A 54 -7.89 17.72 -13.46
N MET A 55 -8.96 17.52 -12.70
CA MET A 55 -8.94 17.26 -11.26
C MET A 55 -9.20 15.77 -11.00
N TYR A 56 -8.36 15.12 -10.20
CA TYR A 56 -8.51 13.72 -9.80
C TYR A 56 -8.97 13.62 -8.36
N VAL A 57 -10.04 12.87 -8.14
CA VAL A 57 -10.62 12.65 -6.81
C VAL A 57 -10.61 11.15 -6.50
N ALA A 58 -9.84 10.77 -5.49
CA ALA A 58 -9.88 9.43 -4.93
C ALA A 58 -11.07 9.26 -3.98
N SER A 59 -11.58 8.03 -3.91
CA SER A 59 -12.74 7.71 -3.10
C SER A 59 -12.64 6.33 -2.45
N SER A 60 -12.71 6.34 -1.12
CA SER A 60 -12.86 5.16 -0.28
C SER A 60 -14.30 4.69 -0.15
N HIS A 61 -15.28 5.43 -0.72
CA HIS A 61 -16.70 5.07 -0.66
C HIS A 61 -17.11 4.14 -1.80
N ASN A 62 -16.52 4.33 -2.98
CA ASN A 62 -16.94 3.65 -4.21
C ASN A 62 -15.73 3.09 -4.98
N ASP A 63 -14.64 2.85 -4.25
CA ASP A 63 -13.45 2.12 -4.66
C ASP A 63 -12.90 2.59 -6.01
N SER A 64 -12.73 3.92 -6.16
CA SER A 64 -12.42 4.51 -7.46
C SER A 64 -11.60 5.80 -7.40
N VAL A 65 -11.01 6.13 -8.56
CA VAL A 65 -10.50 7.46 -8.88
C VAL A 65 -11.35 8.05 -10.00
N THR A 66 -11.83 9.28 -9.81
CA THR A 66 -12.64 10.01 -10.79
C THR A 66 -11.87 11.21 -11.30
N ALA A 67 -11.77 11.37 -12.62
CA ALA A 67 -11.25 12.57 -13.25
C ALA A 67 -12.38 13.51 -13.64
N LEU A 68 -12.22 14.78 -13.29
CA LEU A 68 -13.15 15.85 -13.54
C LEU A 68 -12.50 16.92 -14.40
N ASP A 69 -13.28 17.49 -15.29
CA ASP A 69 -12.95 18.73 -15.95
C ASP A 69 -12.95 19.89 -14.93
N THR A 70 -11.87 20.67 -14.87
CA THR A 70 -11.72 21.75 -13.89
C THR A 70 -12.64 22.95 -14.15
N GLU A 71 -13.06 23.15 -15.39
CA GLU A 71 -13.88 24.31 -15.78
C GLU A 71 -15.37 24.04 -15.56
N THR A 72 -15.81 22.82 -15.84
CA THR A 72 -17.23 22.45 -15.84
C THR A 72 -17.63 21.52 -14.69
N GLY A 73 -16.67 20.91 -13.99
CA GLY A 73 -16.91 19.90 -12.96
C GLY A 73 -17.43 18.57 -13.51
N LYS A 74 -17.57 18.41 -14.83
CA LYS A 74 -18.07 17.19 -15.48
C LYS A 74 -17.07 16.05 -15.37
N THR A 75 -17.56 14.82 -15.23
CA THR A 75 -16.68 13.63 -15.23
C THR A 75 -16.11 13.42 -16.62
N ARG A 76 -14.78 13.35 -16.71
CA ARG A 76 -14.05 12.94 -17.91
C ARG A 76 -13.96 11.42 -18.00
N TRP A 77 -13.50 10.81 -16.92
CA TRP A 77 -13.41 9.35 -16.80
C TRP A 77 -13.47 8.93 -15.34
N ARG A 78 -13.68 7.63 -15.11
CA ARG A 78 -13.65 7.01 -13.79
C ARG A 78 -13.05 5.62 -13.88
N PHE A 79 -12.13 5.32 -12.96
CA PHE A 79 -11.47 4.02 -12.86
C PHE A 79 -11.85 3.34 -11.55
N LEU A 80 -12.33 2.09 -11.63
CA LEU A 80 -12.73 1.28 -10.49
C LEU A 80 -11.59 0.34 -10.08
N THR A 81 -11.47 0.10 -8.79
CA THR A 81 -10.53 -0.84 -8.18
C THR A 81 -11.28 -1.88 -7.38
N GLU A 82 -10.58 -2.91 -6.89
CA GLU A 82 -11.18 -3.94 -6.03
C GLU A 82 -11.12 -3.58 -4.53
N GLY A 83 -10.87 -2.32 -4.21
CA GLY A 83 -10.76 -1.88 -2.82
C GLY A 83 -10.71 -0.36 -2.68
N PRO A 84 -10.89 0.16 -1.46
CA PRO A 84 -10.87 1.60 -1.20
C PRO A 84 -9.60 2.31 -1.71
N VAL A 85 -9.77 3.43 -2.43
CA VAL A 85 -8.69 4.37 -2.72
C VAL A 85 -8.76 5.48 -1.67
N ARG A 86 -7.88 5.43 -0.68
CA ARG A 86 -7.99 6.24 0.55
C ARG A 86 -7.18 7.52 0.55
N LEU A 87 -6.03 7.49 -0.14
CA LEU A 87 -5.09 8.60 -0.15
C LEU A 87 -5.18 9.33 -1.49
N ALA A 88 -4.82 10.60 -1.46
CA ALA A 88 -4.75 11.42 -2.66
C ALA A 88 -3.85 10.77 -3.72
N PRO A 89 -4.24 10.82 -5.00
CA PRO A 89 -3.41 10.35 -6.09
C PRO A 89 -2.19 11.27 -6.30
N VAL A 90 -1.22 10.79 -7.07
CA VAL A 90 -0.10 11.58 -7.57
C VAL A 90 -0.30 11.77 -9.07
N ALA A 91 -0.55 13.01 -9.50
CA ALA A 91 -0.56 13.37 -10.90
C ALA A 91 0.80 13.96 -11.30
N TRP A 92 1.40 13.43 -12.37
CA TRP A 92 2.71 13.82 -12.88
C TRP A 92 2.83 13.49 -14.36
N LYS A 93 3.36 14.43 -15.16
CA LYS A 93 3.41 14.34 -16.63
C LYS A 93 2.03 14.01 -17.21
N ASP A 94 1.89 12.87 -17.87
CA ASP A 94 0.69 12.35 -18.51
C ASP A 94 0.03 11.22 -17.68
N ARG A 95 0.34 11.14 -16.38
CA ARG A 95 0.03 9.98 -15.53
C ARG A 95 -0.62 10.36 -14.21
N VAL A 96 -1.39 9.41 -13.68
CA VAL A 96 -1.99 9.46 -12.36
C VAL A 96 -1.73 8.15 -11.63
N LEU A 97 -1.04 8.21 -10.51
CA LEU A 97 -0.67 7.07 -9.69
C LEU A 97 -1.43 7.08 -8.36
N PHE A 98 -1.90 5.93 -7.88
CA PHE A 98 -2.55 5.83 -6.57
C PHE A 98 -2.46 4.43 -6.00
N GLY A 99 -2.54 4.35 -4.67
CA GLY A 99 -2.60 3.08 -3.94
C GLY A 99 -4.03 2.72 -3.56
N SER A 100 -4.37 1.44 -3.66
CA SER A 100 -5.65 0.90 -3.21
C SER A 100 -5.48 -0.08 -2.05
N ASP A 101 -6.52 -0.18 -1.23
CA ASP A 101 -6.69 -1.23 -0.23
C ASP A 101 -6.76 -2.65 -0.88
N ASP A 102 -6.87 -2.76 -2.21
CA ASP A 102 -6.71 -4.03 -2.94
C ASP A 102 -5.27 -4.57 -3.00
N GLY A 103 -4.30 -3.81 -2.47
CA GLY A 103 -2.88 -4.20 -2.39
C GLY A 103 -2.05 -3.82 -3.61
N HIS A 104 -2.55 -2.92 -4.47
CA HIS A 104 -1.83 -2.47 -5.65
C HIS A 104 -1.55 -0.97 -5.64
N LEU A 105 -0.48 -0.61 -6.34
CA LEU A 105 -0.25 0.73 -6.86
C LEU A 105 -0.62 0.70 -8.36
N ASP A 106 -1.62 1.47 -8.76
CA ASP A 106 -2.08 1.58 -10.13
C ASP A 106 -1.56 2.88 -10.75
N CYS A 107 -1.22 2.85 -12.03
CA CYS A 107 -0.84 4.02 -12.83
C CYS A 107 -1.72 4.10 -14.08
N LEU A 108 -2.42 5.22 -14.22
CA LEU A 108 -3.34 5.48 -15.31
C LEU A 108 -2.82 6.60 -16.20
N ALA A 109 -3.19 6.56 -17.47
CA ALA A 109 -3.09 7.70 -18.36
C ALA A 109 -4.03 8.82 -17.87
N ALA A 110 -3.48 10.03 -17.73
CA ALA A 110 -4.21 11.21 -17.27
C ALA A 110 -5.36 11.58 -18.22
N ALA A 111 -5.18 11.36 -19.52
CA ALA A 111 -6.11 11.77 -20.56
C ALA A 111 -7.44 11.00 -20.51
N ASP A 112 -7.40 9.68 -20.38
CA ASP A 112 -8.55 8.78 -20.59
C ASP A 112 -8.78 7.77 -19.45
N GLY A 113 -7.89 7.73 -18.45
CA GLY A 113 -7.99 6.80 -17.33
C GLY A 113 -7.59 5.37 -17.68
N ARG A 114 -7.00 5.13 -18.85
CA ARG A 114 -6.52 3.80 -19.25
C ARG A 114 -5.37 3.35 -18.35
N LEU A 115 -5.42 2.10 -17.89
CA LEU A 115 -4.35 1.49 -17.12
C LEU A 115 -3.07 1.39 -17.96
N LEU A 116 -2.00 2.01 -17.46
CA LEU A 116 -0.65 1.94 -18.05
C LEU A 116 0.14 0.80 -17.43
N TRP A 117 0.15 0.72 -16.10
CA TRP A 117 0.71 -0.40 -15.36
C TRP A 117 0.03 -0.56 -14.00
N LYS A 118 0.11 -1.78 -13.46
CA LYS A 118 -0.41 -2.15 -12.14
C LYS A 118 0.65 -2.95 -11.39
N PHE A 119 1.05 -2.47 -10.23
CA PHE A 119 2.05 -3.12 -9.40
C PHE A 119 1.41 -3.75 -8.16
N ARG A 120 1.54 -5.07 -8.02
CA ARG A 120 1.13 -5.78 -6.79
C ARG A 120 2.22 -5.62 -5.74
N ALA A 121 1.93 -4.87 -4.69
CA ALA A 121 2.88 -4.53 -3.64
C ALA A 121 3.01 -5.59 -2.54
N VAL A 122 2.43 -6.77 -2.76
CA VAL A 122 2.11 -7.72 -1.69
C VAL A 122 2.41 -9.16 -2.12
N PRO A 123 2.80 -10.05 -1.20
CA PRO A 123 3.32 -11.37 -1.54
C PRO A 123 2.25 -12.35 -2.04
N SER A 124 0.98 -12.09 -1.75
CA SER A 124 -0.15 -12.95 -2.15
C SER A 124 -1.45 -12.16 -2.26
N SER A 125 -2.49 -12.77 -2.85
CA SER A 125 -3.84 -12.21 -2.95
C SER A 125 -4.71 -12.49 -1.73
N ARG A 126 -4.12 -12.73 -0.55
CA ARG A 126 -4.87 -12.95 0.69
C ARG A 126 -5.71 -11.70 1.00
N LYS A 127 -7.00 -11.91 1.23
CA LYS A 127 -7.94 -10.85 1.59
C LYS A 127 -8.48 -11.06 3.02
N VAL A 128 -8.83 -9.96 3.68
CA VAL A 128 -9.46 -9.92 5.00
C VAL A 128 -10.61 -8.92 5.00
N LEU A 129 -11.56 -9.08 5.93
CA LEU A 129 -12.57 -8.06 6.16
C LEU A 129 -11.95 -6.88 6.92
N GLY A 130 -11.89 -5.73 6.26
CA GLY A 130 -11.37 -4.48 6.82
C GLY A 130 -12.24 -3.31 6.40
N ASN A 131 -12.63 -2.48 7.37
CA ASN A 131 -13.48 -1.31 7.14
C ASN A 131 -14.78 -1.62 6.36
N GLY A 132 -15.39 -2.79 6.63
CA GLY A 132 -16.64 -3.24 6.01
C GLY A 132 -16.49 -3.77 4.58
N ARG A 133 -15.27 -4.04 4.11
CA ARG A 133 -15.00 -4.58 2.77
C ARG A 133 -13.98 -5.71 2.79
N LEU A 134 -13.99 -6.53 1.75
CA LEU A 134 -12.93 -7.51 1.51
C LEU A 134 -11.73 -6.80 0.87
N ILE A 135 -10.67 -6.58 1.65
CA ILE A 135 -9.46 -5.85 1.24
C ILE A 135 -8.22 -6.75 1.27
N SER A 136 -7.12 -6.33 0.67
CA SER A 136 -5.82 -7.00 0.85
C SER A 136 -5.45 -7.04 2.33
N LEU A 137 -4.82 -8.13 2.77
CA LEU A 137 -4.16 -8.20 4.08
C LEU A 137 -3.05 -7.14 4.21
N TRP A 138 -2.50 -6.69 3.09
CA TRP A 138 -1.52 -5.62 3.01
C TRP A 138 -2.07 -4.48 2.13
N PRO A 139 -2.98 -3.66 2.65
CA PRO A 139 -3.52 -2.55 1.88
C PRO A 139 -2.42 -1.50 1.63
N VAL A 140 -2.49 -0.78 0.51
CA VAL A 140 -1.59 0.35 0.24
C VAL A 140 -2.12 1.59 0.96
N ARG A 141 -1.65 1.78 2.19
CA ARG A 141 -2.04 2.92 3.06
C ARG A 141 -0.90 3.89 3.37
N GLY A 142 0.34 3.57 2.99
CA GLY A 142 1.41 4.54 2.89
C GLY A 142 1.32 5.23 1.54
N GLY A 143 0.62 6.36 1.49
CA GLY A 143 0.24 7.02 0.24
C GLY A 143 1.45 7.41 -0.62
N PRO A 144 1.33 7.29 -1.96
CA PRO A 144 2.45 7.51 -2.85
C PRO A 144 2.97 8.95 -2.77
N VAL A 145 4.30 9.07 -2.81
CA VAL A 145 5.03 10.33 -2.97
C VAL A 145 5.99 10.17 -4.14
N LEU A 146 5.96 11.10 -5.09
CA LEU A 146 6.86 11.11 -6.24
C LEU A 146 7.99 12.09 -5.98
N HIS A 147 9.22 11.67 -6.27
CA HIS A 147 10.38 12.52 -6.24
C HIS A 147 11.38 12.05 -7.31
N GLN A 148 11.84 12.98 -8.16
CA GLN A 148 12.86 12.71 -9.20
C GLN A 148 12.58 11.48 -10.07
N GLY A 149 11.34 11.33 -10.56
CA GLY A 149 10.93 10.21 -11.43
C GLY A 149 10.72 8.88 -10.71
N LYS A 150 10.96 8.81 -9.40
CA LYS A 150 10.68 7.63 -8.56
C LYS A 150 9.42 7.85 -7.75
N VAL A 151 8.60 6.81 -7.60
CA VAL A 151 7.45 6.78 -6.70
C VAL A 151 7.75 5.91 -5.48
N TYR A 152 7.52 6.48 -4.30
CA TYR A 152 7.72 5.83 -3.02
C TYR A 152 6.37 5.64 -2.34
N PHE A 153 6.11 4.44 -1.82
CA PHE A 153 4.86 4.12 -1.14
C PHE A 153 5.05 2.91 -0.22
N ALA A 154 4.07 2.65 0.64
CA ALA A 154 4.12 1.50 1.53
C ALA A 154 2.81 0.69 1.55
N ALA A 155 2.97 -0.62 1.65
CA ALA A 155 1.90 -1.59 1.80
C ALA A 155 2.04 -2.36 3.12
N GLY A 156 0.90 -2.72 3.70
CA GLY A 156 0.86 -3.39 5.00
C GLY A 156 0.65 -2.42 6.15
N VAL A 157 -0.15 -2.86 7.12
CA VAL A 157 -0.47 -2.08 8.33
C VAL A 157 -0.10 -2.84 9.60
N TRP A 158 -0.08 -4.18 9.54
CA TRP A 158 0.24 -5.04 10.67
C TRP A 158 1.67 -5.57 10.54
N PRO A 159 2.59 -5.19 11.44
CA PRO A 159 3.98 -5.56 11.27
C PRO A 159 4.23 -7.06 11.25
N PHE A 160 3.44 -7.82 12.02
CA PHE A 160 3.51 -9.29 12.11
C PHE A 160 3.15 -10.01 10.80
N GLU A 161 2.33 -9.40 9.94
CA GLU A 161 2.00 -9.94 8.62
C GLU A 161 3.03 -9.49 7.57
N GLY A 162 3.94 -8.59 7.91
CA GLY A 162 4.92 -7.99 7.01
C GLY A 162 4.50 -6.62 6.51
N ILE A 163 5.51 -5.80 6.23
CA ILE A 163 5.39 -4.43 5.78
C ILE A 163 6.36 -4.23 4.63
N PHE A 164 5.91 -3.56 3.57
CA PHE A 164 6.68 -3.39 2.36
C PHE A 164 6.76 -1.92 2.02
N LEU A 165 7.98 -1.38 1.97
CA LEU A 165 8.27 -0.04 1.48
C LEU A 165 8.96 -0.17 0.13
N TYR A 166 8.44 0.52 -0.87
CA TYR A 166 8.93 0.43 -2.24
C TYR A 166 9.44 1.78 -2.73
N SER A 167 10.42 1.72 -3.62
CA SER A 167 10.68 2.72 -4.65
C SER A 167 10.54 2.06 -6.00
N LEU A 168 9.69 2.63 -6.85
CA LEU A 168 9.52 2.21 -8.24
C LEU A 168 9.91 3.35 -9.18
N ASP A 169 10.34 3.00 -10.39
CA ASP A 169 10.32 3.94 -11.50
C ASP A 169 8.87 4.32 -11.82
N ALA A 170 8.56 5.61 -11.86
CA ALA A 170 7.19 6.07 -12.00
C ALA A 170 6.63 5.90 -13.43
N GLU A 171 7.49 5.77 -14.44
CA GLU A 171 7.06 5.58 -15.83
C GLU A 171 6.78 4.11 -16.13
N THR A 172 7.66 3.22 -15.68
CA THR A 172 7.60 1.78 -16.00
C THR A 172 6.92 0.94 -14.92
N GLY A 173 6.91 1.40 -13.67
CA GLY A 173 6.48 0.62 -12.52
C GLY A 173 7.51 -0.43 -12.07
N GLU A 174 8.74 -0.39 -12.61
CA GLU A 174 9.80 -1.31 -12.22
C GLU A 174 10.34 -1.00 -10.83
N VAL A 175 10.66 -2.05 -10.08
CA VAL A 175 11.20 -1.92 -8.72
C VAL A 175 12.62 -1.39 -8.78
N VAL A 176 12.85 -0.22 -8.19
CA VAL A 176 14.19 0.31 -7.92
C VAL A 176 14.74 -0.34 -6.66
N TRP A 177 13.96 -0.35 -5.58
CA TRP A 177 14.28 -1.08 -4.36
C TRP A 177 13.04 -1.46 -3.55
N LEU A 178 13.22 -2.44 -2.65
CA LEU A 178 12.25 -2.90 -1.68
C LEU A 178 12.90 -2.98 -0.29
N ASN A 179 12.21 -2.47 0.73
CA ASN A 179 12.50 -2.75 2.13
C ASN A 179 11.31 -3.50 2.75
N ASP A 180 11.53 -4.78 3.06
CA ASP A 180 10.60 -5.70 3.72
C ASP A 180 11.07 -6.12 5.13
N GLY A 181 12.27 -5.68 5.53
CA GLY A 181 12.88 -6.01 6.83
C GLY A 181 12.50 -5.07 7.98
N SER A 182 11.90 -3.91 7.69
CA SER A 182 11.63 -2.88 8.73
C SER A 182 10.31 -3.07 9.49
N GLY A 183 9.57 -4.15 9.20
CA GLY A 183 8.37 -4.55 9.92
C GLY A 183 8.66 -5.14 11.32
N HIS A 184 9.91 -5.48 11.64
CA HIS A 184 10.29 -6.03 12.93
C HIS A 184 11.35 -5.14 13.56
N LEU A 185 11.04 -4.57 14.72
CA LEU A 185 11.95 -3.72 15.49
C LEU A 185 12.00 -4.24 16.92
N ASP A 186 13.18 -4.68 17.33
CA ASP A 186 13.46 -4.98 18.72
C ASP A 186 13.59 -3.67 19.49
N ALA A 187 12.64 -3.38 20.38
CA ALA A 187 12.75 -2.26 21.30
C ALA A 187 12.95 -2.79 22.73
N PRO A 188 13.94 -2.27 23.48
CA PRO A 188 14.10 -2.62 24.88
C PRO A 188 12.89 -2.09 25.68
N HIS A 189 12.17 -2.98 26.34
CA HIS A 189 11.09 -2.63 27.26
C HIS A 189 11.67 -2.33 28.66
N PRO A 190 11.05 -1.46 29.48
CA PRO A 190 11.56 -1.06 30.80
C PRO A 190 11.79 -2.21 31.81
N GLN A 191 11.32 -3.41 31.50
CA GLN A 191 11.40 -4.60 32.36
C GLN A 191 12.35 -5.67 31.81
N ASN A 192 13.31 -5.30 30.94
CA ASN A 192 14.25 -6.23 30.31
C ASN A 192 13.58 -7.31 29.44
N THR A 193 12.41 -6.99 28.88
CA THR A 193 11.70 -7.80 27.88
C THR A 193 11.88 -7.18 26.50
N GLN A 194 11.91 -8.01 25.45
CA GLN A 194 11.89 -7.50 24.09
C GLN A 194 10.45 -7.19 23.68
N ALA A 195 10.16 -5.92 23.41
CA ALA A 195 8.91 -5.55 22.78
C ALA A 195 9.06 -5.75 21.28
N LEU A 196 8.25 -6.65 20.72
CA LEU A 196 8.07 -6.82 19.29
C LEU A 196 7.33 -5.59 18.74
N GLY A 197 8.09 -4.58 18.35
CA GLY A 197 7.59 -3.39 17.66
C GLY A 197 7.74 -3.53 16.15
N GLY A 198 7.11 -2.63 15.39
CA GLY A 198 7.25 -2.63 13.94
C GLY A 198 6.70 -1.39 13.28
N LEU A 199 7.16 -1.11 12.06
CA LEU A 199 6.66 -0.01 11.25
C LEU A 199 5.17 -0.23 10.92
N THR A 200 4.34 0.81 11.02
CA THR A 200 2.94 0.75 10.61
C THR A 200 2.66 1.87 9.60
N PRO A 201 3.15 1.75 8.35
CA PRO A 201 3.24 2.87 7.43
C PRO A 201 1.86 3.22 6.89
N HIS A 202 1.19 4.17 7.55
CA HIS A 202 -0.09 4.69 7.10
C HIS A 202 -0.11 6.21 7.16
N GLY A 203 -0.63 6.81 6.09
CA GLY A 203 -0.62 8.24 5.86
C GLY A 203 0.25 8.64 4.68
N TYR A 204 0.42 9.96 4.51
CA TYR A 204 1.16 10.53 3.39
C TYR A 204 2.67 10.50 3.67
N LEU A 205 3.41 9.77 2.83
CA LEU A 205 4.87 9.82 2.84
C LEU A 205 5.35 11.20 2.38
N VAL A 206 6.51 11.59 2.91
CA VAL A 206 7.16 12.88 2.65
C VAL A 206 8.60 12.63 2.23
N VAL A 207 9.07 13.36 1.22
CA VAL A 207 10.49 13.43 0.88
C VAL A 207 11.02 14.79 1.29
N ASN A 208 11.99 14.81 2.19
CA ASN A 208 12.63 16.03 2.68
C ASN A 208 14.11 15.80 2.96
N GLY A 209 14.98 16.72 2.52
CA GLY A 209 16.42 16.65 2.81
C GLY A 209 17.11 15.36 2.36
N GLY A 210 16.66 14.74 1.27
CA GLY A 210 17.20 13.46 0.79
C GLY A 210 16.71 12.23 1.56
N GLU A 211 15.74 12.39 2.46
CA GLU A 211 15.17 11.30 3.26
C GLU A 211 13.71 11.07 2.92
N LEU A 212 13.30 9.80 2.94
CA LEU A 212 11.91 9.40 2.92
C LEU A 212 11.41 9.28 4.37
N VAL A 213 10.44 10.12 4.72
CA VAL A 213 9.77 10.09 6.02
C VAL A 213 8.45 9.32 5.87
N VAL A 214 8.31 8.27 6.67
CA VAL A 214 7.17 7.37 6.65
C VAL A 214 6.36 7.53 7.94
N PRO A 215 5.15 8.10 7.88
CA PRO A 215 4.28 8.21 9.06
C PRO A 215 3.84 6.83 9.54
N CYS A 216 3.78 6.67 10.87
CA CYS A 216 3.44 5.39 11.52
C CYS A 216 2.19 5.51 12.43
N GLY A 217 1.28 6.42 12.05
CA GLY A 217 0.13 6.91 12.82
C GLY A 217 0.39 7.19 14.29
N GLN A 218 0.22 6.18 15.14
CA GLN A 218 0.38 6.34 16.59
C GLN A 218 1.85 6.29 17.03
N ALA A 219 2.74 5.69 16.23
CA ALA A 219 4.15 5.56 16.51
C ALA A 219 4.99 6.70 15.88
N VAL A 220 6.24 6.83 16.33
CA VAL A 220 7.19 7.80 15.80
C VAL A 220 7.41 7.53 14.29
N PRO A 221 7.38 8.57 13.44
CA PRO A 221 7.70 8.41 12.02
C PRO A 221 9.08 7.78 11.82
N ALA A 222 9.19 6.89 10.85
CA ALA A 222 10.48 6.33 10.47
C ALA A 222 11.09 7.12 9.31
N ARG A 223 12.42 7.09 9.22
CA ARG A 223 13.18 7.75 8.16
C ARG A 223 13.98 6.72 7.38
N PHE A 224 14.06 6.90 6.08
CA PHE A 224 14.76 6.00 5.18
C PHE A 224 15.59 6.80 4.19
N ASP A 225 16.69 6.21 3.77
CA ASP A 225 17.47 6.66 2.64
C ASP A 225 16.68 6.51 1.33
N LEU A 226 16.66 7.53 0.47
CA LEU A 226 15.87 7.52 -0.76
C LEU A 226 16.40 6.57 -1.83
N ASP A 227 17.70 6.29 -1.84
CA ASP A 227 18.34 5.53 -2.92
C ASP A 227 18.41 4.05 -2.61
N GLN A 228 18.59 3.69 -1.34
CA GLN A 228 18.71 2.29 -0.92
C GLN A 228 17.52 1.79 -0.11
N GLY A 229 16.62 2.69 0.33
CA GLY A 229 15.51 2.32 1.20
C GLY A 229 15.95 1.83 2.58
N ARG A 230 17.21 2.08 2.99
CA ARG A 230 17.72 1.66 4.31
C ARG A 230 17.19 2.58 5.40
N LYS A 231 16.71 2.00 6.49
CA LYS A 231 16.22 2.76 7.64
C LYS A 231 17.36 3.56 8.27
N ARG A 232 17.11 4.84 8.54
CA ARG A 232 17.98 5.70 9.35
C ARG A 232 17.56 5.65 10.80
N LEU A 233 18.52 5.77 11.72
CA LEU A 233 18.26 5.70 13.15
C LEU A 233 17.30 6.83 13.57
N ALA A 234 16.25 6.51 14.32
CA ALA A 234 15.25 7.49 14.72
C ALA A 234 15.85 8.52 15.70
N LEU A 235 15.63 9.81 15.45
CA LEU A 235 15.91 10.88 16.42
C LEU A 235 15.06 10.66 17.68
N GLY A 236 15.69 10.34 18.81
CA GLY A 236 15.00 10.22 20.11
C GLY A 236 15.59 9.27 21.15
N GLY A 237 16.64 8.51 20.84
CA GLY A 237 17.34 7.67 21.83
C GLY A 237 18.84 7.84 21.73
N ARG A 238 19.50 8.30 22.80
CA ARG A 238 20.95 8.13 22.95
C ARG A 238 21.24 6.63 22.93
N LEU A 239 21.77 6.12 21.83
CA LEU A 239 22.52 4.86 21.86
C LEU A 239 23.80 5.13 22.64
N ARG A 240 23.98 4.44 23.76
CA ARG A 240 25.31 4.30 24.36
C ARG A 240 26.21 3.59 23.33
N PRO A 241 27.47 4.02 23.14
CA PRO A 241 28.37 3.35 22.21
C PRO A 241 28.67 1.95 22.75
N GLY A 242 28.11 0.94 22.09
CA GLY A 242 28.25 -0.45 22.50
C GLY A 242 27.86 -1.38 21.36
N ARG A 243 28.84 -1.68 20.50
CA ARG A 243 28.91 -2.74 19.48
C ARG A 243 27.73 -2.82 18.50
N SER A 244 28.03 -2.56 17.23
CA SER A 244 27.26 -3.14 16.14
C SER A 244 27.23 -4.66 16.32
N VAL A 245 26.04 -5.22 16.36
CA VAL A 245 25.85 -6.66 16.14
C VAL A 245 25.12 -6.78 14.83
N ASP A 246 25.87 -6.64 13.74
CA ASP A 246 25.58 -7.37 12.52
C ASP A 246 25.72 -8.85 12.87
N ARG A 247 24.59 -9.52 13.13
CA ARG A 247 24.40 -10.97 13.05
C ARG A 247 22.98 -11.27 13.52
N HIS A 248 22.07 -11.41 12.57
CA HIS A 248 21.17 -12.57 12.43
C HIS A 248 20.13 -12.25 11.36
N ALA A 249 20.42 -12.67 10.13
CA ALA A 249 19.37 -13.04 9.20
C ALA A 249 18.59 -14.19 9.85
N ILE A 250 17.39 -13.92 10.35
CA ILE A 250 16.49 -14.96 10.85
C ILE A 250 16.08 -15.81 9.65
N ARG A 251 16.67 -17.01 9.54
CA ARG A 251 16.21 -18.05 8.63
C ARG A 251 14.84 -18.52 9.13
N SER A 252 13.87 -18.65 8.22
CA SER A 252 12.61 -19.31 8.51
C SER A 252 12.87 -20.77 8.94
N PRO A 253 12.04 -21.35 9.84
CA PRO A 253 12.19 -22.74 10.29
C PRO A 253 12.04 -23.80 9.18
N THR A 254 11.72 -23.39 7.95
CA THR A 254 11.55 -24.27 6.80
C THR A 254 12.63 -24.11 5.73
N GLY A 255 13.62 -23.24 5.92
CA GLY A 255 14.77 -23.10 5.01
C GLY A 255 14.41 -22.70 3.57
N ARG A 256 13.13 -22.38 3.28
CA ARG A 256 12.71 -21.84 1.98
C ARG A 256 12.76 -20.33 2.05
N LEU A 257 13.76 -19.76 1.38
CA LEU A 257 13.73 -18.38 0.90
C LEU A 257 12.42 -18.18 0.13
N TYR A 258 11.65 -17.16 0.51
CA TYR A 258 10.64 -16.63 -0.39
C TYR A 258 11.39 -15.95 -1.54
N ARG A 259 11.67 -16.69 -2.62
CA ARG A 259 12.05 -16.05 -3.88
C ARG A 259 10.78 -15.41 -4.41
N SER A 260 10.69 -14.09 -4.29
CA SER A 260 9.69 -13.30 -5.01
C SER A 260 9.74 -13.68 -6.49
N PRO A 261 8.61 -14.06 -7.12
CA PRO A 261 8.55 -14.29 -8.57
C PRO A 261 8.82 -13.02 -9.40
N LEU A 262 8.89 -11.84 -8.77
CA LEU A 262 8.99 -10.55 -9.44
C LEU A 262 10.41 -10.20 -9.94
N LEU A 263 11.38 -11.13 -9.82
CA LEU A 263 12.78 -10.93 -10.23
C LEU A 263 13.26 -11.96 -11.26
N CYS A 264 12.37 -12.45 -12.13
CA CYS A 264 12.77 -13.11 -13.38
C CYS A 264 12.72 -12.10 -14.53
N ARG A 265 13.90 -11.59 -14.89
CA ARG A 265 14.16 -10.78 -16.09
C ARG A 265 13.58 -11.45 -17.33
N ALA A 266 12.80 -10.69 -18.10
CA ALA A 266 12.71 -10.87 -19.54
C ALA A 266 14.11 -10.62 -20.14
N ARG A 267 14.76 -11.68 -20.61
CA ARG A 267 15.78 -11.57 -21.65
C ARG A 267 15.22 -12.25 -22.89
N SER A 268 14.88 -11.45 -23.88
CA SER A 268 14.76 -11.87 -25.26
C SER A 268 16.15 -12.18 -25.78
N GLU A 269 16.44 -13.46 -26.04
CA GLU A 269 17.56 -13.84 -26.90
C GLU A 269 16.98 -14.43 -28.19
N SER A 270 17.17 -13.68 -29.27
CA SER A 270 17.08 -14.12 -30.65
C SER A 270 18.31 -14.95 -31.01
N ALA A 271 18.13 -16.22 -31.36
CA ALA A 271 19.07 -16.97 -32.20
C ALA A 271 18.35 -18.14 -32.87
N GLY A 272 18.56 -18.28 -34.19
CA GLY A 272 17.91 -19.26 -35.07
C GLY A 272 18.33 -20.73 -34.88
N PRO A 273 17.84 -21.63 -35.77
CA PRO A 273 17.67 -23.05 -35.47
C PRO A 273 18.91 -23.89 -35.84
N LYS A 274 19.13 -25.00 -35.13
CA LYS A 274 19.81 -26.21 -35.63
C LYS A 274 19.73 -27.38 -34.62
N GLY A 275 19.30 -28.54 -35.12
CA GLY A 275 20.01 -29.80 -34.87
C GLY A 275 19.62 -30.69 -33.68
N VAL A 276 18.54 -31.47 -33.84
CA VAL A 276 18.38 -32.92 -33.53
C VAL A 276 19.23 -33.59 -32.41
N ARG A 277 18.56 -34.19 -31.41
CA ARG A 277 18.43 -35.65 -31.12
C ARG A 277 17.96 -35.92 -29.66
N HIS A 278 16.85 -36.64 -29.55
CA HIS A 278 16.37 -37.33 -28.33
C HIS A 278 17.25 -38.58 -28.05
N PRO A 279 17.37 -39.05 -26.79
CA PRO A 279 16.38 -40.02 -26.29
C PRO A 279 16.09 -40.03 -24.76
N ALA A 280 15.04 -40.80 -24.45
CA ALA A 280 14.74 -41.53 -23.22
C ALA A 280 14.03 -40.80 -22.06
N GLN A 281 12.70 -40.98 -22.08
CA GLN A 281 11.79 -40.89 -20.95
C GLN A 281 12.27 -41.73 -19.74
N ARG A 282 12.22 -41.13 -18.54
CA ARG A 282 11.86 -41.85 -17.31
C ARG A 282 10.84 -41.01 -16.54
N GLN A 283 9.58 -41.42 -16.64
CA GLN A 283 8.52 -41.01 -15.73
C GLN A 283 8.89 -41.45 -14.30
N ARG A 284 8.90 -40.52 -13.35
CA ARG A 284 8.74 -40.85 -11.94
C ARG A 284 7.48 -40.17 -11.43
N SER A 285 6.57 -41.03 -10.98
CA SER A 285 5.27 -40.73 -10.41
C SER A 285 5.39 -39.92 -9.11
N CYS A 286 4.70 -38.79 -9.05
CA CYS A 286 4.41 -38.12 -7.78
C CYS A 286 3.29 -38.88 -7.07
N ARG A 287 3.63 -39.69 -6.07
CA ARG A 287 2.67 -40.20 -5.09
C ARG A 287 2.12 -39.03 -4.27
N ALA A 288 0.81 -38.82 -4.36
CA ALA A 288 0.06 -37.93 -3.50
C ALA A 288 0.15 -38.39 -2.04
N ILE A 289 0.62 -37.51 -1.15
CA ILE A 289 0.48 -37.71 0.29
C ILE A 289 -0.90 -37.17 0.69
N ARG A 290 -1.87 -38.07 0.82
CA ARG A 290 -3.07 -37.85 1.64
C ARG A 290 -2.59 -37.76 3.09
N ARG A 291 -2.79 -36.62 3.76
CA ARG A 291 -2.81 -36.58 5.23
C ARG A 291 -4.25 -36.42 5.72
N ARG A 292 -4.55 -37.26 6.71
CA ARG A 292 -5.84 -37.53 7.32
C ARG A 292 -6.44 -36.27 7.94
N GLN A 293 -7.74 -36.13 7.74
CA GLN A 293 -8.62 -35.38 8.63
C GLN A 293 -8.81 -36.24 9.88
N ASP A 294 -8.22 -35.85 10.99
CA ASP A 294 -8.63 -36.35 12.30
C ASP A 294 -9.31 -35.18 13.03
N GLY A 295 -10.57 -35.43 13.39
CA GLY A 295 -11.56 -34.43 13.77
C GLY A 295 -11.32 -33.76 15.11
N TRP A 296 -11.74 -32.51 15.19
CA TRP A 296 -11.92 -31.79 16.43
C TRP A 296 -13.42 -31.78 16.76
N ARG A 297 -13.80 -32.45 17.86
CA ARG A 297 -15.15 -32.38 18.45
C ARG A 297 -15.17 -31.29 19.53
N PRO A 298 -16.14 -30.37 19.56
CA PRO A 298 -16.39 -29.55 20.74
C PRO A 298 -17.15 -30.39 21.78
N GLN A 299 -16.70 -30.36 23.04
CA GLN A 299 -17.47 -30.85 24.18
C GLN A 299 -18.60 -29.87 24.48
N ALA A 300 -19.81 -30.42 24.62
CA ALA A 300 -20.98 -29.72 25.13
C ALA A 300 -20.88 -29.57 26.65
N GLY A 301 -21.07 -28.34 27.14
CA GLY A 301 -21.27 -28.01 28.55
C GLY A 301 -22.43 -27.03 28.65
N HIS A 302 -23.48 -27.44 29.36
CA HIS A 302 -24.71 -26.73 29.66
C HIS A 302 -24.48 -25.40 30.41
N ASP A 303 -25.21 -24.33 30.04
CA ASP A 303 -26.22 -23.72 30.94
C ASP A 303 -27.16 -22.75 30.15
N PRO A 304 -28.46 -22.63 30.48
CA PRO A 304 -29.49 -22.03 29.65
C PRO A 304 -29.94 -20.63 30.11
N ALA A 305 -30.01 -19.68 29.18
CA ALA A 305 -30.90 -18.51 29.12
C ALA A 305 -30.41 -17.73 27.89
N VAL A 306 -31.16 -17.54 26.82
CA VAL A 306 -32.24 -16.56 26.70
C VAL A 306 -33.18 -17.02 25.60
N ARG A 307 -34.47 -17.18 25.93
CA ARG A 307 -35.56 -17.37 24.98
C ARG A 307 -36.04 -16.02 24.45
N GLU A 308 -36.30 -16.00 23.14
CA GLU A 308 -37.41 -15.37 22.42
C GLU A 308 -37.65 -13.85 22.58
N HIS A 309 -37.51 -13.11 21.47
CA HIS A 309 -38.64 -12.43 20.83
C HIS A 309 -38.25 -11.89 19.44
N PHE A 310 -38.74 -12.56 18.40
CA PHE A 310 -38.96 -11.98 17.09
C PHE A 310 -40.16 -12.73 16.50
N ASP A 311 -41.35 -12.13 16.56
CA ASP A 311 -42.32 -12.34 15.49
C ASP A 311 -43.25 -11.14 15.27
N GLU A 312 -43.39 -10.85 13.98
CA GLU A 312 -44.48 -10.24 13.22
C GLU A 312 -45.41 -9.18 13.84
N ARG A 313 -45.53 -8.06 13.10
CA ARG A 313 -46.83 -7.59 12.62
C ARG A 313 -46.72 -6.76 11.35
N ARG A 314 -47.13 -7.37 10.23
CA ARG A 314 -47.80 -6.69 9.12
C ARG A 314 -49.29 -6.66 9.44
N SER A 315 -49.88 -5.47 9.47
CA SER A 315 -51.27 -5.12 9.12
C SER A 315 -51.46 -3.65 9.44
#